data_AF-A0A7W9J336-F1
#
_entry.id   AF-A0A7W9J336-F1
#
_cell.length_a   1.000
_cell.length_b   1.000
_cell.length_c   1.000
_cell.angle_alpha   90.00
_cell.angle_beta   90.00
_cell.angle_gamma   90.00
#
_symmetry.space_group_name_H-M   'P 1'
#
loop_
_entity.id
_entity.type
_entity.pdbx_description
1 polymer ?
#
loop_
_entity_poly.entity_id
_entity_poly.type
_entity_poly.pdbx_seq_one_letter_code
_entity_poly.pdbx_strand_id
1 'polypeptide(L)'
;MSPTPPAAGPPGPDPEPAPWFPQEQAQEPPRQHPVDPAEAETGELPAASWFPEEDHPRDQGSAASSEPASLLAGEAVRQHPVDPAEADTGERPAAAWFPEESPQPGRPPHDPAAAPWFAEEPAQTAQLQPPEAGAEPAQVPPRGRHAAATPRRHGVGPILIALVLVAAAVAGGLALHKSGTDSTTPPVAAASKTPEVDRAARASGVDAVLTARAEAVRLNKPDQFLAAIDPANKALRARQRTLFDNLRRFGFASLKYERLQEQYDQAITDKYGPSTFVVAVAMTYQIRGIDPVPARTMLGYTFVQRPDKKWTLVSDTDLDKRLPRGSHQEAWDVGEVLVKRAPRVLVVVETGQTKLAASLLTKAGSAVKAVSKSWPGGWTGSGVVIALDDKVVRGADYTLPKNAEDALAMATWVYRSLPGEVSGVGERTDSYVVINPRNRSKIDARTLAHEFTHVATAPYGTFAPRWLVEGAATWVEFLPMDGARDLAIGTYRQTVRTKYLAKAKALPADATFFQDSLKSYPLSWLAVDLLIERYGGTELVTLYQEMAALGQTQAERDRIMLEHLGLTEAGLFQALKAAAAA
;
A
#
# COMPACT_ATOMS: atom_id res chain seq x y z
N MET A 1 3.40 -1.07 58.46
CA MET A 1 2.10 -1.76 58.27
C MET A 1 1.22 -0.83 57.47
N SER A 2 0.76 -1.27 56.30
CA SER A 2 -0.01 -0.44 55.36
C SER A 2 -1.49 -0.87 55.35
N PRO A 3 -2.45 0.05 55.13
CA PRO A 3 -3.83 -0.32 54.86
C PRO A 3 -4.03 -0.69 53.38
N THR A 4 -4.84 -1.72 53.13
CA THR A 4 -5.12 -2.29 51.79
C THR A 4 -6.23 -1.53 51.07
N PRO A 5 -6.16 -1.29 49.74
CA PRO A 5 -7.29 -0.79 48.96
C PRO A 5 -8.34 -1.89 48.68
N PRO A 6 -9.61 -1.54 48.43
CA PRO A 6 -10.66 -2.50 48.11
C PRO A 6 -10.51 -3.08 46.68
N ALA A 7 -11.01 -4.31 46.49
CA ALA A 7 -10.91 -5.04 45.22
C ALA A 7 -11.88 -4.50 44.15
N ALA A 8 -11.43 -4.52 42.89
CA ALA A 8 -12.28 -4.23 41.73
C ALA A 8 -13.22 -5.42 41.43
N GLY A 9 -14.45 -5.13 41.00
CA GLY A 9 -15.39 -6.12 40.51
C GLY A 9 -15.03 -6.66 39.12
N PRO A 10 -15.60 -7.78 38.68
CA PRO A 10 -15.34 -8.36 37.36
C PRO A 10 -15.88 -7.45 36.23
N PRO A 11 -15.23 -7.45 35.04
CA PRO A 11 -15.74 -6.72 33.88
C PRO A 11 -17.07 -7.33 33.38
N GLY A 12 -17.92 -6.47 32.80
CA GLY A 12 -19.09 -6.91 32.04
C GLY A 12 -18.69 -7.54 30.69
N PRO A 13 -19.64 -8.21 30.01
CA PRO A 13 -19.37 -8.85 28.72
C PRO A 13 -19.08 -7.80 27.62
N ASP A 14 -18.11 -8.11 26.77
CA ASP A 14 -17.81 -7.32 25.56
C ASP A 14 -18.98 -7.39 24.55
N PRO A 15 -19.23 -6.31 23.78
CA PRO A 15 -20.24 -6.33 22.71
C PRO A 15 -19.78 -7.19 21.52
N GLU A 16 -20.71 -7.92 20.90
CA GLU A 16 -20.42 -8.73 19.71
C GLU A 16 -20.00 -7.85 18.52
N PRO A 17 -18.94 -8.20 17.77
CA PRO A 17 -18.57 -7.51 16.54
C PRO A 17 -19.53 -7.86 15.40
N ALA A 18 -19.90 -6.86 14.60
CA ALA A 18 -20.81 -7.03 13.47
C ALA A 18 -20.22 -7.94 12.35
N PRO A 19 -21.05 -8.74 11.65
CA PRO A 19 -20.60 -9.54 10.53
C PRO A 19 -20.23 -8.68 9.31
N TRP A 20 -19.16 -9.06 8.60
CA TRP A 20 -18.55 -8.25 7.54
C TRP A 20 -19.28 -8.23 6.18
N PHE A 21 -20.37 -8.99 5.99
CA PHE A 21 -21.09 -9.05 4.71
C PHE A 21 -22.60 -9.32 4.86
N PRO A 22 -23.47 -8.63 4.10
CA PRO A 22 -24.85 -9.09 3.83
C PRO A 22 -24.87 -10.24 2.82
N GLN A 23 -25.83 -11.15 2.94
CA GLN A 23 -26.18 -12.11 1.89
C GLN A 23 -27.29 -11.51 1.01
N GLU A 24 -27.08 -11.44 -0.30
CA GLU A 24 -28.13 -11.07 -1.25
C GLU A 24 -28.37 -12.15 -2.31
N GLN A 25 -29.63 -12.33 -2.69
CA GLN A 25 -30.11 -13.40 -3.56
C GLN A 25 -30.12 -12.94 -5.02
N ALA A 26 -29.72 -13.82 -5.93
CA ALA A 26 -29.61 -13.48 -7.36
C ALA A 26 -30.98 -13.24 -8.02
N GLN A 27 -31.06 -12.19 -8.85
CA GLN A 27 -32.12 -11.98 -9.84
C GLN A 27 -31.49 -11.78 -11.23
N GLU A 28 -32.18 -12.24 -12.27
CA GLU A 28 -31.68 -12.23 -13.67
C GLU A 28 -31.74 -10.83 -14.31
N PRO A 29 -30.80 -10.47 -15.19
CA PRO A 29 -30.81 -9.19 -15.91
C PRO A 29 -31.68 -9.22 -17.20
N PRO A 30 -32.31 -8.09 -17.58
CA PRO A 30 -33.12 -7.99 -18.80
C PRO A 30 -32.27 -7.79 -20.09
N ARG A 31 -32.87 -8.14 -21.23
CA ARG A 31 -32.25 -8.09 -22.57
C ARG A 31 -32.05 -6.66 -23.08
N GLN A 32 -30.96 -6.41 -23.80
CA GLN A 32 -30.70 -5.16 -24.52
C GLN A 32 -30.84 -5.33 -26.05
N HIS A 33 -31.20 -4.24 -26.74
CA HIS A 33 -31.25 -4.13 -28.20
C HIS A 33 -30.00 -3.39 -28.74
N PRO A 34 -29.56 -3.63 -29.99
CA PRO A 34 -28.31 -3.10 -30.52
C PRO A 34 -28.42 -1.67 -31.07
N VAL A 35 -27.28 -0.97 -31.11
CA VAL A 35 -27.06 0.31 -31.81
C VAL A 35 -25.74 0.20 -32.58
N ASP A 36 -25.71 0.71 -33.82
CA ASP A 36 -24.55 0.63 -34.73
C ASP A 36 -23.36 1.52 -34.32
N PRO A 37 -22.12 1.13 -34.65
CA PRO A 37 -20.92 1.92 -34.40
C PRO A 37 -20.54 2.84 -35.57
N ALA A 38 -19.98 4.01 -35.28
CA ALA A 38 -19.33 4.88 -36.25
C ALA A 38 -17.92 5.28 -35.78
N GLU A 39 -16.94 4.92 -36.62
CA GLU A 39 -15.62 5.54 -36.85
C GLU A 39 -14.91 6.30 -35.72
N ALA A 40 -13.76 5.76 -35.30
CA ALA A 40 -12.66 6.53 -34.71
C ALA A 40 -11.32 6.01 -35.25
N GLU A 41 -10.59 6.87 -35.97
CA GLU A 41 -9.28 6.55 -36.54
C GLU A 41 -8.22 6.33 -35.45
N THR A 42 -7.40 5.29 -35.61
CA THR A 42 -6.31 4.96 -34.69
C THR A 42 -4.98 5.46 -35.23
N GLY A 43 -4.43 6.51 -34.61
CA GLY A 43 -3.06 6.97 -34.84
C GLY A 43 -2.14 6.54 -33.71
N GLU A 44 -1.22 5.60 -33.98
CA GLU A 44 -0.16 5.21 -33.04
C GLU A 44 0.90 6.32 -32.90
N LEU A 45 1.27 6.68 -31.67
CA LEU A 45 2.43 7.53 -31.36
C LEU A 45 3.16 7.04 -30.09
N PRO A 46 4.50 7.19 -30.00
CA PRO A 46 5.33 6.45 -29.04
C PRO A 46 5.42 7.06 -27.63
N ALA A 47 5.77 6.21 -26.66
CA ALA A 47 5.93 6.57 -25.25
C ALA A 47 7.04 7.61 -25.00
N ALA A 48 6.71 8.65 -24.24
CA ALA A 48 7.59 9.79 -24.01
C ALA A 48 8.66 9.54 -22.93
N SER A 49 9.92 9.74 -23.29
CA SER A 49 10.97 10.07 -22.32
C SER A 49 10.87 11.55 -21.95
N TRP A 50 11.03 11.89 -20.67
CA TRP A 50 10.77 13.24 -20.15
C TRP A 50 11.94 14.24 -20.34
N PHE A 51 12.54 14.27 -21.53
CA PHE A 51 13.50 15.31 -21.94
C PHE A 51 13.36 15.62 -23.43
N PRO A 52 13.46 16.89 -23.87
CA PRO A 52 13.62 17.22 -25.29
C PRO A 52 15.06 16.98 -25.75
N GLU A 53 15.24 16.41 -26.94
CA GLU A 53 16.52 16.47 -27.66
C GLU A 53 16.73 17.87 -28.25
N GLU A 54 17.94 18.41 -28.13
CA GLU A 54 18.30 19.73 -28.66
C GLU A 54 18.84 19.64 -30.10
N ASP A 55 18.32 20.52 -30.96
CA ASP A 55 18.76 20.69 -32.34
C ASP A 55 19.91 21.71 -32.40
N HIS A 56 21.03 21.36 -33.03
CA HIS A 56 22.21 22.24 -33.12
C HIS A 56 22.16 23.13 -34.37
N PRO A 57 22.22 24.47 -34.25
CA PRO A 57 22.60 25.31 -35.37
C PRO A 57 24.12 25.24 -35.60
N ARG A 58 24.52 24.88 -36.82
CA ARG A 58 25.87 25.15 -37.31
C ARG A 58 26.01 26.65 -37.60
N ASP A 59 27.11 27.27 -37.20
CA ASP A 59 27.75 28.24 -38.10
C ASP A 59 29.27 28.34 -37.89
N GLN A 60 29.95 29.03 -38.80
CA GLN A 60 31.34 28.78 -39.16
C GLN A 60 32.37 29.73 -38.52
N GLY A 61 33.49 29.13 -38.10
CA GLY A 61 34.87 29.59 -38.32
C GLY A 61 35.30 31.05 -38.08
N SER A 62 36.26 31.24 -37.17
CA SER A 62 37.59 31.74 -37.56
C SER A 62 38.64 31.44 -36.47
N ALA A 63 39.92 31.44 -36.84
CA ALA A 63 41.04 31.02 -36.00
C ALA A 63 41.79 32.20 -35.37
N ALA A 64 42.44 31.97 -34.22
CA ALA A 64 43.76 32.57 -33.92
C ALA A 64 44.47 31.83 -32.76
N SER A 65 45.70 31.41 -33.04
CA SER A 65 46.69 30.78 -32.17
C SER A 65 47.06 31.58 -30.92
N SER A 66 47.39 30.90 -29.82
CA SER A 66 48.74 30.91 -29.21
C SER A 66 48.81 30.15 -27.87
N GLU A 67 49.66 29.11 -27.80
CA GLU A 67 50.47 28.87 -26.60
C GLU A 67 51.76 29.73 -26.69
N PRO A 68 52.56 29.87 -25.62
CA PRO A 68 53.52 28.81 -25.28
C PRO A 68 53.65 28.51 -23.76
N ALA A 69 53.83 27.22 -23.43
CA ALA A 69 54.97 26.65 -22.68
C ALA A 69 55.39 27.25 -21.30
N SER A 70 55.97 26.52 -20.33
CA SER A 70 56.71 25.25 -20.39
C SER A 70 57.14 24.76 -18.98
N LEU A 71 57.42 23.44 -18.82
CA LEU A 71 58.43 22.82 -17.89
C LEU A 71 58.18 22.94 -16.35
N LEU A 72 58.66 22.10 -15.41
CA LEU A 72 59.45 20.84 -15.25
C LEU A 72 59.30 20.38 -13.75
N ALA A 73 59.59 19.19 -13.22
CA ALA A 73 59.98 17.84 -13.69
C ALA A 73 59.70 16.79 -12.57
N GLY A 74 60.04 15.50 -12.81
CA GLY A 74 60.35 14.51 -11.76
C GLY A 74 59.25 13.46 -11.49
N GLU A 75 59.25 12.26 -12.09
CA GLU A 75 60.14 11.08 -11.87
C GLU A 75 59.94 10.37 -10.50
N ALA A 76 59.91 9.03 -10.39
CA ALA A 76 59.97 7.97 -11.41
C ALA A 76 59.57 6.56 -10.87
N VAL A 77 58.95 5.76 -11.75
CA VAL A 77 59.24 4.33 -12.06
C VAL A 77 59.19 3.26 -10.95
N ARG A 78 58.32 2.24 -11.15
CA ARG A 78 58.72 0.87 -11.57
C ARG A 78 57.57 0.07 -12.19
N GLN A 79 57.85 -0.58 -13.32
CA GLN A 79 56.98 -1.51 -14.06
C GLN A 79 57.66 -2.89 -14.19
N HIS A 80 56.87 -3.91 -14.54
CA HIS A 80 57.13 -5.01 -15.52
C HIS A 80 56.60 -6.39 -15.05
N PRO A 81 56.31 -7.35 -15.97
CA PRO A 81 56.17 -7.25 -17.43
C PRO A 81 54.84 -7.82 -17.98
N VAL A 82 54.67 -7.71 -19.30
CA VAL A 82 53.63 -8.32 -20.16
C VAL A 82 54.36 -9.12 -21.26
N ASP A 83 53.75 -10.17 -21.84
CA ASP A 83 53.85 -10.56 -23.28
C ASP A 83 53.12 -11.90 -23.59
N PRO A 84 52.78 -12.27 -24.86
CA PRO A 84 51.86 -11.53 -25.75
C PRO A 84 50.98 -12.47 -26.64
N ALA A 85 50.46 -11.92 -27.75
CA ALA A 85 49.73 -12.55 -28.88
C ALA A 85 48.23 -12.89 -28.64
N GLU A 86 47.32 -12.75 -29.61
CA GLU A 86 47.47 -12.51 -31.05
C GLU A 86 46.32 -11.60 -31.58
N ALA A 87 46.47 -11.01 -32.78
CA ALA A 87 45.48 -10.13 -33.41
C ALA A 87 44.99 -10.72 -34.74
N ASP A 88 43.78 -10.38 -35.21
CA ASP A 88 43.63 -9.69 -36.50
C ASP A 88 42.26 -9.01 -36.74
N THR A 89 42.28 -8.09 -37.72
CA THR A 89 41.26 -7.35 -38.50
C THR A 89 39.77 -7.76 -38.48
N GLY A 90 38.89 -6.76 -38.74
CA GLY A 90 37.58 -7.02 -39.37
C GLY A 90 36.62 -5.82 -39.39
N GLU A 91 36.47 -5.17 -40.54
CA GLU A 91 35.72 -3.94 -40.81
C GLU A 91 34.21 -3.93 -40.47
N ARG A 92 33.65 -2.72 -40.29
CA ARG A 92 32.21 -2.46 -40.44
C ARG A 92 31.79 -2.55 -41.91
N PRO A 93 30.52 -2.92 -42.18
CA PRO A 93 29.69 -1.97 -42.93
C PRO A 93 28.31 -1.75 -42.30
N ALA A 94 27.55 -0.81 -42.88
CA ALA A 94 26.20 -0.43 -42.46
C ALA A 94 25.14 -0.86 -43.50
N ALA A 95 23.86 -0.71 -43.09
CA ALA A 95 22.63 -0.62 -43.89
C ALA A 95 21.79 -1.90 -44.13
N ALA A 96 20.49 -1.75 -43.83
CA ALA A 96 19.30 -2.53 -44.24
C ALA A 96 19.25 -4.02 -43.78
N TRP A 97 18.15 -4.60 -43.33
CA TRP A 97 16.78 -4.57 -43.87
C TRP A 97 15.72 -4.88 -42.78
N PHE A 98 14.46 -4.50 -43.04
CA PHE A 98 13.28 -4.95 -42.26
C PHE A 98 12.97 -6.44 -42.53
N PRO A 99 12.43 -7.20 -41.56
CA PRO A 99 11.65 -8.40 -41.83
C PRO A 99 10.15 -8.10 -41.95
N GLU A 100 9.54 -8.56 -43.03
CA GLU A 100 8.09 -8.61 -43.26
C GLU A 100 7.38 -9.48 -42.21
N GLU A 101 6.24 -9.01 -41.69
CA GLU A 101 5.39 -9.78 -40.78
C GLU A 101 4.28 -10.48 -41.59
N SER A 102 4.25 -11.82 -41.54
CA SER A 102 3.21 -12.63 -42.20
C SER A 102 2.09 -13.00 -41.21
N PRO A 103 0.81 -12.95 -41.62
CA PRO A 103 -0.31 -13.09 -40.69
C PRO A 103 -0.59 -14.54 -40.27
N GLN A 104 -1.03 -14.73 -39.03
CA GLN A 104 -1.64 -15.97 -38.53
C GLN A 104 -3.06 -15.69 -37.97
N PRO A 105 -4.00 -16.64 -38.05
CA PRO A 105 -5.43 -16.29 -38.08
C PRO A 105 -6.19 -16.50 -36.76
N GLY A 106 -7.21 -15.66 -36.55
CA GLY A 106 -8.53 -16.00 -36.00
C GLY A 106 -8.65 -16.78 -34.68
N ARG A 107 -9.17 -16.11 -33.65
CA ARG A 107 -9.92 -16.76 -32.55
C ARG A 107 -11.23 -16.01 -32.23
N PRO A 108 -12.25 -16.70 -31.71
CA PRO A 108 -13.62 -16.18 -31.58
C PRO A 108 -13.79 -15.24 -30.37
N PRO A 109 -14.86 -14.42 -30.34
CA PRO A 109 -15.12 -13.47 -29.25
C PRO A 109 -15.58 -14.17 -27.97
N HIS A 110 -15.14 -13.67 -26.82
CA HIS A 110 -15.65 -14.04 -25.50
C HIS A 110 -16.16 -12.82 -24.74
N ASP A 111 -17.49 -12.78 -24.61
CA ASP A 111 -18.33 -12.33 -23.49
C ASP A 111 -17.71 -11.41 -22.39
N PRO A 112 -18.08 -10.12 -22.33
CA PRO A 112 -17.63 -9.18 -21.29
C PRO A 112 -18.62 -9.08 -20.12
N ALA A 113 -18.53 -9.99 -19.15
CA ALA A 113 -19.34 -9.96 -17.92
C ALA A 113 -18.47 -9.92 -16.64
N ALA A 114 -17.85 -8.76 -16.36
CA ALA A 114 -17.14 -8.50 -15.10
C ALA A 114 -17.14 -6.99 -14.76
N ALA A 115 -18.21 -6.52 -14.13
CA ALA A 115 -18.29 -5.15 -13.60
C ALA A 115 -17.43 -5.00 -12.33
N PRO A 116 -16.58 -3.95 -12.21
CA PRO A 116 -15.92 -3.63 -10.95
C PRO A 116 -16.88 -2.84 -10.03
N TRP A 117 -17.05 -3.33 -8.81
CA TRP A 117 -17.93 -2.74 -7.80
C TRP A 117 -17.32 -1.45 -7.22
N PHE A 118 -17.88 -0.30 -7.61
CA PHE A 118 -17.97 0.86 -6.73
C PHE A 118 -19.44 0.97 -6.33
N ALA A 119 -19.72 1.01 -5.01
CA ALA A 119 -21.06 1.28 -4.52
C ALA A 119 -21.30 2.80 -4.61
N GLU A 120 -22.10 3.22 -5.58
CA GLU A 120 -22.70 4.55 -5.61
C GLU A 120 -23.96 4.55 -4.72
N GLU A 121 -24.04 5.45 -3.75
CA GLU A 121 -25.33 5.85 -3.18
C GLU A 121 -25.93 6.98 -4.04
N PRO A 122 -27.23 6.94 -4.37
CA PRO A 122 -27.86 7.99 -5.17
C PRO A 122 -28.06 9.26 -4.33
N ALA A 123 -27.42 10.35 -4.73
CA ALA A 123 -27.68 11.67 -4.18
C ALA A 123 -29.15 12.08 -4.41
N GLN A 124 -29.94 12.17 -3.33
CA GLN A 124 -31.31 12.67 -3.41
C GLN A 124 -31.32 14.14 -3.79
N THR A 125 -31.93 14.45 -4.94
CA THR A 125 -32.12 15.81 -5.44
C THR A 125 -33.21 16.55 -4.65
N ALA A 126 -32.84 17.17 -3.54
CA ALA A 126 -33.68 18.16 -2.88
C ALA A 126 -33.72 19.45 -3.72
N GLN A 127 -34.86 19.74 -4.36
CA GLN A 127 -35.10 21.04 -4.99
C GLN A 127 -35.18 22.14 -3.92
N LEU A 128 -34.34 23.16 -4.05
CA LEU A 128 -34.44 24.41 -3.28
C LEU A 128 -34.61 25.59 -4.23
N GLN A 129 -35.62 26.40 -3.96
CA GLN A 129 -35.95 27.63 -4.69
C GLN A 129 -34.98 28.77 -4.30
N PRO A 130 -34.72 29.73 -5.20
CA PRO A 130 -33.84 30.85 -4.90
C PRO A 130 -34.56 31.94 -4.06
N PRO A 131 -33.89 32.59 -3.10
CA PRO A 131 -34.41 33.79 -2.44
C PRO A 131 -34.09 35.07 -3.22
N GLU A 132 -35.07 35.97 -3.34
CA GLU A 132 -34.87 37.35 -3.82
C GLU A 132 -34.26 38.27 -2.74
N ALA A 133 -33.84 39.46 -3.17
CA ALA A 133 -33.03 40.39 -2.39
C ALA A 133 -33.83 41.41 -1.55
N GLY A 134 -33.20 41.90 -0.48
CA GLY A 134 -33.33 43.30 -0.04
C GLY A 134 -33.97 43.55 1.33
N ALA A 135 -33.15 43.93 2.33
CA ALA A 135 -33.34 45.09 3.21
C ALA A 135 -32.23 45.20 4.30
N GLU A 136 -31.53 46.33 4.31
CA GLU A 136 -30.67 46.84 5.41
C GLU A 136 -31.51 47.68 6.41
N PRO A 137 -30.95 48.28 7.49
CA PRO A 137 -30.09 47.69 8.55
C PRO A 137 -30.48 48.21 9.97
N ALA A 138 -29.94 47.65 11.08
CA ALA A 138 -29.77 48.42 12.34
C ALA A 138 -28.91 47.76 13.45
N GLN A 139 -27.78 48.41 13.76
CA GLN A 139 -27.26 48.76 15.11
C GLN A 139 -26.79 47.68 16.12
N VAL A 140 -25.55 47.87 16.58
CA VAL A 140 -24.87 47.20 17.71
C VAL A 140 -24.87 48.13 18.93
N PRO A 141 -25.04 47.60 20.16
CA PRO A 141 -24.02 47.88 21.20
C PRO A 141 -23.61 46.63 22.04
N PRO A 142 -22.50 46.69 22.82
CA PRO A 142 -21.73 45.49 23.19
C PRO A 142 -21.56 45.25 24.72
N ARG A 143 -20.69 44.27 25.06
CA ARG A 143 -20.18 43.82 26.40
C ARG A 143 -21.00 42.66 27.01
N GLY A 144 -20.42 41.69 27.74
CA GLY A 144 -19.01 41.36 27.97
C GLY A 144 -18.78 40.46 29.20
N ARG A 145 -17.60 39.81 29.26
CA ARG A 145 -16.88 39.32 30.46
C ARG A 145 -17.54 38.38 31.51
N HIS A 146 -16.92 37.21 31.62
CA HIS A 146 -16.51 36.48 32.85
C HIS A 146 -17.52 35.74 33.76
N ALA A 147 -16.97 34.64 34.29
CA ALA A 147 -17.10 34.08 35.64
C ALA A 147 -18.15 32.99 35.91
N ALA A 148 -17.60 31.89 36.45
CA ALA A 148 -18.26 30.74 37.01
C ALA A 148 -19.18 31.04 38.21
N ALA A 149 -20.18 30.18 38.42
CA ALA A 149 -20.58 29.77 39.77
C ALA A 149 -21.30 28.41 39.79
N THR A 150 -20.95 27.66 40.84
CA THR A 150 -21.43 26.37 41.36
C THR A 150 -22.94 26.29 41.73
N PRO A 151 -23.48 25.09 42.04
CA PRO A 151 -24.91 24.77 41.84
C PRO A 151 -25.83 25.05 43.05
N ARG A 152 -27.14 24.93 42.84
CA ARG A 152 -28.14 24.84 43.92
C ARG A 152 -29.11 23.67 43.75
N ARG A 153 -29.43 23.03 44.89
CA ARG A 153 -30.39 21.93 45.04
C ARG A 153 -31.78 22.49 45.37
N HIS A 154 -32.82 21.98 44.70
CA HIS A 154 -34.21 21.87 45.15
C HIS A 154 -34.79 20.62 44.44
N GLY A 155 -35.74 19.84 44.96
CA GLY A 155 -36.46 19.81 46.24
C GLY A 155 -37.31 18.52 46.27
N VAL A 156 -37.70 18.04 47.46
CA VAL A 156 -38.33 16.72 47.63
C VAL A 156 -39.85 16.74 47.38
N GLY A 157 -40.32 15.92 46.41
CA GLY A 157 -41.55 15.08 46.42
C GLY A 157 -42.91 15.67 46.84
N PRO A 158 -43.95 14.84 47.09
CA PRO A 158 -44.11 13.40 46.81
C PRO A 158 -45.48 13.03 46.16
N ILE A 159 -45.78 11.72 45.99
CA ILE A 159 -47.06 11.01 46.32
C ILE A 159 -47.30 9.75 45.42
N LEU A 160 -47.17 8.57 46.06
CA LEU A 160 -48.02 7.35 46.09
C LEU A 160 -48.59 6.79 44.76
N ILE A 161 -48.50 5.48 44.46
CA ILE A 161 -49.12 4.29 45.11
C ILE A 161 -48.21 3.06 44.78
N ALA A 162 -47.59 2.31 45.71
CA ALA A 162 -48.11 1.16 46.51
C ALA A 162 -48.49 -0.10 45.66
N LEU A 163 -48.26 -1.38 46.02
CA LEU A 163 -47.79 -2.05 47.26
C LEU A 163 -47.47 -3.56 46.98
N VAL A 164 -46.79 -4.28 47.91
CA VAL A 164 -46.58 -5.77 48.01
C VAL A 164 -45.66 -6.40 46.92
N LEU A 165 -44.44 -6.94 47.13
CA LEU A 165 -43.74 -7.69 48.21
C LEU A 165 -44.25 -9.10 48.56
N VAL A 166 -43.63 -10.14 47.98
CA VAL A 166 -43.21 -11.35 48.72
C VAL A 166 -41.84 -11.83 48.22
N ALA A 167 -40.89 -11.95 49.15
CA ALA A 167 -39.69 -12.77 48.99
C ALA A 167 -39.70 -13.84 50.10
N ALA A 168 -39.95 -15.10 49.71
CA ALA A 168 -39.87 -16.35 50.49
C ALA A 168 -40.40 -17.48 49.57
N ALA A 169 -39.95 -18.74 49.58
CA ALA A 169 -38.93 -19.44 50.37
C ALA A 169 -38.20 -20.43 49.43
N VAL A 170 -36.87 -20.57 49.50
CA VAL A 170 -36.14 -21.64 50.21
C VAL A 170 -36.58 -23.08 49.86
N ALA A 171 -35.56 -23.87 49.49
CA ALA A 171 -35.52 -25.31 49.25
C ALA A 171 -36.60 -26.22 49.89
N GLY A 172 -37.13 -27.15 49.09
CA GLY A 172 -37.87 -28.32 49.60
C GLY A 172 -38.43 -29.24 48.50
N GLY A 173 -38.11 -30.55 48.56
CA GLY A 173 -38.65 -31.63 47.72
C GLY A 173 -37.96 -31.77 46.35
N LEU A 174 -37.19 -32.81 46.01
CA LEU A 174 -37.17 -34.22 46.41
C LEU A 174 -38.54 -34.92 46.38
N ALA A 175 -38.62 -35.95 45.52
CA ALA A 175 -39.63 -37.01 45.46
C ALA A 175 -41.10 -36.59 45.22
N LEU A 176 -41.56 -36.76 43.97
CA LEU A 176 -42.60 -37.72 43.57
C LEU A 176 -43.13 -37.40 42.15
N HIS A 177 -42.82 -38.26 41.18
CA HIS A 177 -43.77 -38.81 40.19
C HIS A 177 -43.09 -39.90 39.34
N LYS A 178 -43.30 -41.16 39.73
CA LYS A 178 -43.50 -42.26 38.76
C LYS A 178 -45.01 -42.22 38.39
N SER A 179 -45.52 -42.69 37.25
CA SER A 179 -45.15 -43.88 36.47
C SER A 179 -45.73 -43.81 35.04
N GLY A 180 -45.27 -44.69 34.16
CA GLY A 180 -45.92 -45.04 32.88
C GLY A 180 -45.36 -44.30 31.67
N THR A 181 -45.07 -44.94 30.53
CA THR A 181 -45.28 -46.35 30.12
C THR A 181 -44.14 -46.85 29.25
N ASP A 182 -43.94 -48.18 29.22
CA ASP A 182 -42.94 -48.84 28.38
C ASP A 182 -43.11 -48.52 26.89
N SER A 183 -41.98 -48.32 26.20
CA SER A 183 -41.88 -48.36 24.74
C SER A 183 -40.47 -48.78 24.34
N THR A 184 -40.28 -50.10 24.24
CA THR A 184 -39.05 -50.73 23.74
C THR A 184 -38.77 -50.28 22.31
N THR A 185 -37.96 -49.24 22.15
CA THR A 185 -37.38 -48.86 20.86
C THR A 185 -36.03 -49.59 20.71
N PRO A 186 -35.76 -50.28 19.60
CA PRO A 186 -34.45 -50.91 19.37
C PRO A 186 -33.32 -49.86 19.41
N PRO A 187 -32.10 -50.23 19.83
CA PRO A 187 -30.99 -49.29 19.83
C PRO A 187 -30.68 -48.87 18.39
N VAL A 188 -31.04 -47.64 18.04
CA VAL A 188 -30.52 -46.99 16.83
C VAL A 188 -29.01 -47.00 16.96
N ALA A 189 -28.34 -47.65 16.00
CA ALA A 189 -26.88 -47.76 15.98
C ALA A 189 -26.28 -46.37 16.18
N ALA A 190 -25.39 -46.24 17.17
CA ALA A 190 -24.78 -44.96 17.50
C ALA A 190 -24.10 -44.39 16.24
N ALA A 191 -24.72 -43.36 15.66
CA ALA A 191 -24.11 -42.60 14.58
C ALA A 191 -22.73 -42.21 15.07
N SER A 192 -21.70 -42.62 14.33
CA SER A 192 -20.31 -42.41 14.72
C SER A 192 -20.13 -40.92 14.95
N LYS A 193 -19.97 -40.51 16.22
CA LYS A 193 -19.70 -39.12 16.54
C LYS A 193 -18.40 -38.76 15.84
N THR A 194 -18.50 -38.00 14.76
CA THR A 194 -17.38 -37.29 14.16
C THR A 194 -16.61 -36.67 15.32
N PRO A 195 -15.28 -36.89 15.45
CA PRO A 195 -14.56 -36.35 16.59
C PRO A 195 -14.74 -34.83 16.60
N GLU A 196 -15.54 -34.34 17.54
CA GLU A 196 -15.71 -32.93 17.78
C GLU A 196 -14.36 -32.46 18.32
N VAL A 197 -13.51 -32.00 17.41
CA VAL A 197 -12.17 -31.57 17.76
C VAL A 197 -12.34 -30.31 18.59
N ASP A 198 -12.08 -30.43 19.90
CA ASP A 198 -12.13 -29.31 20.83
C ASP A 198 -11.50 -28.07 20.20
N ARG A 199 -12.30 -27.01 20.09
CA ARG A 199 -11.93 -25.75 19.44
C ARG A 199 -10.64 -25.18 20.05
N ALA A 200 -10.45 -25.33 21.36
CA ALA A 200 -9.24 -24.89 22.06
C ALA A 200 -8.03 -25.76 21.70
N ALA A 201 -8.13 -27.08 21.76
CA ALA A 201 -7.06 -27.99 21.33
C ALA A 201 -6.68 -27.84 19.85
N ARG A 202 -7.66 -27.56 18.97
CA ARG A 202 -7.45 -27.24 17.54
C ARG A 202 -6.66 -25.96 17.36
N ALA A 203 -7.12 -24.87 17.99
CA ALA A 203 -6.44 -23.58 17.99
C ALA A 203 -4.98 -23.70 18.46
N SER A 204 -4.77 -24.27 19.65
CA SER A 204 -3.44 -24.46 20.24
C SER A 204 -2.51 -25.33 19.38
N GLY A 205 -3.04 -26.40 18.77
CA GLY A 205 -2.28 -27.28 17.90
C GLY A 205 -1.81 -26.61 16.60
N VAL A 206 -2.59 -25.68 16.04
CA VAL A 206 -2.20 -24.88 14.87
C VAL A 206 -1.25 -23.75 15.27
N ASP A 207 -1.48 -23.11 16.42
CA ASP A 207 -0.56 -22.09 16.96
C ASP A 207 0.85 -22.65 17.22
N ALA A 208 0.95 -23.92 17.64
CA ALA A 208 2.23 -24.62 17.75
C ALA A 208 2.93 -24.81 16.39
N VAL A 209 2.19 -25.14 15.32
CA VAL A 209 2.74 -25.25 13.95
C VAL A 209 3.22 -23.89 13.44
N LEU A 210 2.42 -22.84 13.64
CA LEU A 210 2.77 -21.47 13.26
C LEU A 210 4.01 -20.96 13.99
N THR A 211 4.11 -21.22 15.30
CA THR A 211 5.28 -20.89 16.12
C THR A 211 6.53 -21.63 15.64
N ALA A 212 6.44 -22.94 15.41
CA ALA A 212 7.56 -23.75 14.92
C ALA A 212 8.06 -23.29 13.54
N ARG A 213 7.18 -22.82 12.66
CA ARG A 213 7.55 -22.25 11.35
C ARG A 213 8.34 -20.95 11.48
N ALA A 214 7.91 -20.02 12.33
CA ALA A 214 8.67 -18.79 12.61
C ALA A 214 10.06 -19.10 13.20
N GLU A 215 10.13 -20.01 14.18
CA GLU A 215 11.39 -20.47 14.76
C GLU A 215 12.32 -21.14 13.74
N ALA A 216 11.77 -21.98 12.86
CA ALA A 216 12.53 -22.66 11.82
C ALA A 216 13.19 -21.67 10.86
N VAL A 217 12.48 -20.62 10.44
CA VAL A 217 13.06 -19.52 9.64
C VAL A 217 14.14 -18.79 10.44
N ARG A 218 13.90 -18.44 11.71
CA ARG A 218 14.90 -17.76 12.57
C ARG A 218 16.18 -18.58 12.73
N LEU A 219 16.05 -19.88 12.96
CA LEU A 219 17.14 -20.82 13.26
C LEU A 219 17.76 -21.49 12.03
N ASN A 220 17.29 -21.17 10.81
CA ASN A 220 17.73 -21.79 9.56
C ASN A 220 17.54 -23.33 9.53
N LYS A 221 16.36 -23.81 9.94
CA LYS A 221 16.01 -25.24 10.02
C LYS A 221 14.93 -25.62 9.00
N PRO A 222 15.25 -25.81 7.71
CA PRO A 222 14.26 -26.09 6.67
C PRO A 222 13.38 -27.31 6.98
N ASP A 223 13.97 -28.37 7.53
CA ASP A 223 13.23 -29.60 7.85
C ASP A 223 12.17 -29.39 8.94
N GLN A 224 12.40 -28.45 9.87
CA GLN A 224 11.39 -28.05 10.86
C GLN A 224 10.26 -27.22 10.24
N PHE A 225 10.58 -26.32 9.29
CA PHE A 225 9.56 -25.55 8.57
C PHE A 225 8.64 -26.44 7.72
N LEU A 226 9.21 -27.50 7.13
CA LEU A 226 8.51 -28.49 6.32
C LEU A 226 7.90 -29.64 7.12
N ALA A 227 8.15 -29.74 8.43
CA ALA A 227 7.73 -30.88 9.25
C ALA A 227 6.19 -31.06 9.29
N ALA A 228 5.46 -29.95 9.39
CA ALA A 228 4.00 -29.93 9.46
C ALA A 228 3.31 -29.87 8.07
N ILE A 229 4.01 -30.25 6.99
CA ILE A 229 3.46 -30.23 5.61
C ILE A 229 3.26 -31.66 5.12
N ASP A 230 2.11 -31.91 4.49
CA ASP A 230 1.74 -33.21 3.95
C ASP A 230 2.90 -33.82 3.11
N PRO A 231 3.46 -34.99 3.51
CA PRO A 231 4.55 -35.63 2.78
C PRO A 231 4.13 -36.19 1.41
N ALA A 232 2.85 -36.40 1.16
CA ALA A 232 2.32 -36.79 -0.16
C ALA A 232 2.18 -35.58 -1.10
N ASN A 233 1.88 -34.38 -0.58
CA ASN A 233 1.73 -33.17 -1.39
C ASN A 233 3.10 -32.57 -1.78
N LYS A 234 3.74 -33.18 -2.78
CA LYS A 234 5.07 -32.77 -3.28
C LYS A 234 5.08 -31.33 -3.80
N ALA A 235 4.01 -30.88 -4.45
CA ALA A 235 3.90 -29.52 -4.99
C ALA A 235 3.87 -28.46 -3.88
N LEU A 236 3.05 -28.67 -2.84
CA LEU A 236 3.04 -27.80 -1.65
C LEU A 236 4.41 -27.80 -0.95
N ARG A 237 5.03 -28.97 -0.77
CA ARG A 237 6.38 -29.05 -0.17
C ARG A 237 7.44 -28.30 -0.98
N ALA A 238 7.36 -28.31 -2.31
CA ALA A 238 8.27 -27.55 -3.16
C ALA A 238 8.06 -26.03 -2.99
N ARG A 239 6.82 -25.53 -3.14
CA ARG A 239 6.50 -24.10 -2.90
C ARG A 239 6.93 -23.64 -1.51
N GLN A 240 6.63 -24.43 -0.49
CA GLN A 240 6.94 -24.12 0.90
C GLN A 240 8.44 -24.19 1.20
N ARG A 241 9.23 -24.94 0.40
CA ARG A 241 10.68 -24.88 0.44
C ARG A 241 11.20 -23.59 -0.19
N THR A 242 10.68 -23.19 -1.34
CA THR A 242 10.99 -21.90 -1.98
C THR A 242 10.64 -20.72 -1.05
N LEU A 243 9.46 -20.73 -0.42
CA LEU A 243 9.07 -19.74 0.59
C LEU A 243 10.06 -19.68 1.75
N PHE A 244 10.49 -20.82 2.31
CA PHE A 244 11.51 -20.84 3.36
C PHE A 244 12.83 -20.21 2.90
N ASP A 245 13.34 -20.65 1.74
CA ASP A 245 14.61 -20.16 1.20
C ASP A 245 14.54 -18.66 0.81
N ASN A 246 13.37 -18.18 0.37
CA ASN A 246 13.05 -16.76 0.15
C ASN A 246 13.06 -15.97 1.47
N LEU A 247 12.25 -16.38 2.47
CA LEU A 247 12.15 -15.72 3.78
C LEU A 247 13.51 -15.55 4.46
N ARG A 248 14.41 -16.55 4.33
CA ARG A 248 15.77 -16.47 4.85
C ARG A 248 16.62 -15.35 4.24
N ARG A 249 16.37 -14.96 2.98
CA ARG A 249 17.13 -13.93 2.24
C ARG A 249 16.81 -12.50 2.67
N PHE A 250 15.62 -12.24 3.23
CA PHE A 250 15.23 -10.91 3.69
C PHE A 250 15.97 -10.47 4.97
N GLY A 251 16.38 -11.43 5.81
CA GLY A 251 17.19 -11.16 7.00
C GLY A 251 16.41 -10.48 8.13
N PHE A 252 15.28 -11.08 8.51
CA PHE A 252 14.42 -10.57 9.58
C PHE A 252 15.14 -10.43 10.95
N ALA A 253 14.75 -9.40 11.70
CA ALA A 253 15.03 -9.23 13.12
C ALA A 253 13.99 -9.97 13.98
N SER A 254 12.72 -9.90 13.59
CA SER A 254 11.61 -10.65 14.18
C SER A 254 10.73 -11.25 13.08
N LEU A 255 10.13 -12.40 13.38
CA LEU A 255 9.11 -13.07 12.56
C LEU A 255 8.18 -13.83 13.50
N LYS A 256 6.88 -13.68 13.33
CA LYS A 256 5.82 -14.36 14.08
C LYS A 256 4.63 -14.61 13.14
N TYR A 257 3.97 -15.74 13.32
CA TYR A 257 2.68 -16.01 12.70
C TYR A 257 1.61 -16.08 13.79
N GLU A 258 0.46 -15.47 13.55
CA GLU A 258 -0.69 -15.44 14.46
C GLU A 258 -1.95 -15.80 13.67
N ARG A 259 -2.77 -16.72 14.19
CA ARG A 259 -4.10 -16.92 13.61
C ARG A 259 -4.94 -15.67 13.85
N LEU A 260 -5.66 -15.28 12.82
CA LEU A 260 -6.80 -14.37 12.89
C LEU A 260 -8.07 -15.21 13.05
N GLN A 261 -9.18 -14.77 12.45
CA GLN A 261 -10.46 -15.47 12.51
C GLN A 261 -10.42 -16.81 11.75
N GLU A 262 -11.02 -17.84 12.37
CA GLU A 262 -11.35 -19.10 11.69
C GLU A 262 -12.36 -18.83 10.57
N GLN A 263 -12.12 -19.39 9.40
CA GLN A 263 -13.00 -19.30 8.24
C GLN A 263 -13.67 -20.66 8.02
N TYR A 264 -14.96 -20.65 7.67
CA TYR A 264 -15.68 -21.87 7.28
C TYR A 264 -15.86 -21.93 5.77
N ASP A 265 -15.69 -23.13 5.22
CA ASP A 265 -15.97 -23.42 3.82
C ASP A 265 -16.37 -24.90 3.68
N GLN A 266 -17.58 -25.13 3.17
CA GLN A 266 -18.08 -26.48 2.93
C GLN A 266 -17.26 -27.22 1.86
N ALA A 267 -16.94 -26.59 0.73
CA ALA A 267 -16.21 -27.23 -0.37
C ALA A 267 -14.75 -27.55 0.00
N ILE A 268 -14.08 -26.70 0.80
CA ILE A 268 -12.75 -27.04 1.35
C ILE A 268 -12.88 -28.18 2.38
N THR A 269 -13.93 -28.17 3.21
CA THR A 269 -14.18 -29.24 4.19
C THR A 269 -14.51 -30.58 3.52
N ASP A 270 -15.26 -30.58 2.43
CA ASP A 270 -15.58 -31.77 1.64
C ASP A 270 -14.32 -32.33 0.95
N LYS A 271 -13.42 -31.45 0.50
CA LYS A 271 -12.15 -31.79 -0.17
C LYS A 271 -11.13 -32.43 0.78
N TYR A 272 -11.02 -31.95 2.03
CA TYR A 272 -9.98 -32.38 2.98
C TYR A 272 -10.49 -33.14 4.21
N GLY A 273 -11.82 -33.25 4.38
CA GLY A 273 -12.51 -33.98 5.43
C GLY A 273 -12.89 -33.14 6.66
N PRO A 274 -13.63 -33.72 7.62
CA PRO A 274 -14.27 -32.99 8.72
C PRO A 274 -13.31 -32.41 9.79
N SER A 275 -12.01 -32.67 9.70
CA SER A 275 -11.00 -32.03 10.56
C SER A 275 -10.38 -30.76 9.94
N THR A 276 -10.89 -30.33 8.80
CA THR A 276 -10.45 -29.12 8.10
C THR A 276 -10.54 -27.90 9.01
N PHE A 277 -9.47 -27.11 9.00
CA PHE A 277 -9.39 -25.84 9.70
C PHE A 277 -8.77 -24.82 8.75
N VAL A 278 -9.61 -23.93 8.22
CA VAL A 278 -9.23 -22.86 7.30
C VAL A 278 -9.07 -21.59 8.11
N VAL A 279 -7.94 -20.91 8.00
CA VAL A 279 -7.64 -19.78 8.88
C VAL A 279 -6.83 -18.70 8.16
N ALA A 280 -7.29 -17.45 8.31
CA ALA A 280 -6.47 -16.29 7.96
C ALA A 280 -5.37 -16.12 9.01
N VAL A 281 -4.16 -15.78 8.58
CA VAL A 281 -2.98 -15.69 9.44
C VAL A 281 -2.31 -14.33 9.21
N ALA A 282 -2.02 -13.62 10.29
CA ALA A 282 -1.14 -12.48 10.25
C ALA A 282 0.32 -12.96 10.38
N MET A 283 1.14 -12.65 9.38
CA MET A 283 2.59 -12.74 9.47
C MET A 283 3.11 -11.37 9.94
N THR A 284 3.58 -11.30 11.18
CA THR A 284 4.28 -10.13 11.71
C THR A 284 5.78 -10.31 11.49
N TYR A 285 6.45 -9.33 10.90
CA TYR A 285 7.88 -9.38 10.61
C TYR A 285 8.53 -8.03 10.82
N GLN A 286 9.87 -8.03 10.93
CA GLN A 286 10.65 -6.80 10.85
C GLN A 286 11.94 -7.10 10.09
N ILE A 287 12.13 -6.52 8.92
CA ILE A 287 13.36 -6.61 8.13
C ILE A 287 14.43 -5.78 8.85
N ARG A 288 15.53 -6.45 9.25
CA ARG A 288 16.57 -5.83 10.09
C ARG A 288 17.18 -4.60 9.41
N GLY A 289 17.20 -3.47 10.13
CA GLY A 289 17.80 -2.22 9.64
C GLY A 289 17.13 -1.66 8.38
N ILE A 290 15.88 -2.04 8.13
CA ILE A 290 15.01 -1.49 7.09
C ILE A 290 13.74 -0.99 7.77
N ASP A 291 12.95 -1.92 8.33
CA ASP A 291 11.67 -1.60 8.96
C ASP A 291 11.90 -0.99 10.36
N PRO A 292 11.43 0.25 10.63
CA PRO A 292 11.67 0.91 11.92
C PRO A 292 10.92 0.25 13.08
N VAL A 293 9.76 -0.36 12.80
CA VAL A 293 8.94 -1.14 13.73
C VAL A 293 8.41 -2.40 13.03
N PRO A 294 7.86 -3.40 13.75
CA PRO A 294 7.27 -4.57 13.12
C PRO A 294 6.10 -4.21 12.18
N ALA A 295 6.11 -4.85 11.02
CA ALA A 295 5.07 -4.81 10.00
C ALA A 295 4.22 -6.09 10.03
N ARG A 296 3.01 -6.02 9.48
CA ARG A 296 2.08 -7.15 9.31
C ARG A 296 1.73 -7.33 7.84
N THR A 297 1.55 -8.58 7.44
CA THR A 297 0.92 -8.98 6.18
C THR A 297 -0.02 -10.16 6.44
N MET A 298 -1.00 -10.37 5.57
CA MET A 298 -2.03 -11.40 5.73
C MET A 298 -1.81 -12.52 4.72
N LEU A 299 -2.06 -13.76 5.14
CA LEU A 299 -2.03 -14.97 4.29
C LEU A 299 -3.08 -15.97 4.77
N GLY A 300 -3.35 -17.03 4.02
CA GLY A 300 -4.40 -18.00 4.35
C GLY A 300 -3.93 -19.43 4.30
N TYR A 301 -4.15 -20.20 5.36
CA TYR A 301 -3.70 -21.59 5.46
C TYR A 301 -4.85 -22.55 5.76
N THR A 302 -4.82 -23.72 5.11
CA THR A 302 -5.72 -24.85 5.38
C THR A 302 -4.96 -25.97 6.07
N PHE A 303 -5.41 -26.33 7.27
CA PHE A 303 -4.88 -27.44 8.05
C PHE A 303 -5.89 -28.59 8.17
N VAL A 304 -5.37 -29.81 8.39
CA VAL A 304 -6.16 -30.97 8.85
C VAL A 304 -5.47 -31.64 10.03
N GLN A 305 -6.24 -32.33 10.87
CA GLN A 305 -5.68 -33.22 11.90
C GLN A 305 -5.50 -34.63 11.31
N ARG A 306 -4.27 -35.15 11.38
CA ARG A 306 -3.94 -36.53 10.97
C ARG A 306 -4.31 -37.54 12.08
N PRO A 307 -4.37 -38.86 11.77
CA PRO A 307 -4.69 -39.88 12.77
C PRO A 307 -3.76 -39.89 14.00
N ASP A 308 -2.50 -39.47 13.84
CA ASP A 308 -1.51 -39.31 14.92
C ASP A 308 -1.69 -37.99 15.72
N LYS A 309 -2.84 -37.33 15.55
CA LYS A 309 -3.26 -36.06 16.18
C LYS A 309 -2.43 -34.83 15.79
N LYS A 310 -1.47 -34.94 14.88
CA LYS A 310 -0.70 -33.77 14.40
C LYS A 310 -1.50 -32.95 13.40
N TRP A 311 -1.41 -31.63 13.52
CA TRP A 311 -1.90 -30.69 12.52
C TRP A 311 -0.96 -30.62 11.33
N THR A 312 -1.52 -30.71 10.13
CA THR A 312 -0.78 -30.72 8.86
C THR A 312 -1.34 -29.65 7.92
N LEU A 313 -0.48 -28.76 7.43
CA LEU A 313 -0.78 -27.84 6.34
C LEU A 313 -1.00 -28.65 5.05
N VAL A 314 -2.17 -28.50 4.45
CA VAL A 314 -2.58 -29.19 3.20
C VAL A 314 -2.81 -28.25 2.03
N SER A 315 -2.96 -26.95 2.30
CA SER A 315 -2.97 -25.89 1.29
C SER A 315 -2.48 -24.58 1.88
N ASP A 316 -1.79 -23.81 1.04
CA ASP A 316 -1.36 -22.44 1.28
C ASP A 316 -2.17 -21.42 0.48
N THR A 317 -3.09 -21.83 -0.40
CA THR A 317 -3.76 -20.93 -1.36
C THR A 317 -5.28 -20.99 -1.37
N ASP A 318 -5.93 -21.85 -0.56
CA ASP A 318 -7.40 -22.04 -0.66
C ASP A 318 -8.20 -20.79 -0.29
N LEU A 319 -7.61 -19.87 0.49
CA LEU A 319 -8.25 -18.61 0.92
C LEU A 319 -7.92 -17.41 0.05
N ASP A 320 -6.94 -17.47 -0.86
CA ASP A 320 -6.36 -16.26 -1.50
C ASP A 320 -7.42 -15.37 -2.18
N LYS A 321 -8.45 -15.99 -2.79
CA LYS A 321 -9.58 -15.28 -3.44
C LYS A 321 -10.56 -14.59 -2.49
N ARG A 322 -10.45 -14.82 -1.18
CA ARG A 322 -11.32 -14.28 -0.14
C ARG A 322 -10.61 -13.34 0.83
N LEU A 323 -9.28 -13.35 0.83
CA LEU A 323 -8.51 -12.39 1.61
C LEU A 323 -8.48 -11.03 0.90
N PRO A 324 -8.27 -9.93 1.64
CA PRO A 324 -8.05 -8.62 1.03
C PRO A 324 -6.88 -8.66 0.03
N ARG A 325 -7.01 -7.89 -1.07
CA ARG A 325 -5.95 -7.74 -2.08
C ARG A 325 -4.62 -7.33 -1.42
N GLY A 326 -3.52 -7.93 -1.87
CA GLY A 326 -2.20 -7.83 -1.24
C GLY A 326 -1.89 -8.95 -0.25
N SER A 327 -2.89 -9.70 0.23
CA SER A 327 -2.67 -10.89 1.04
C SER A 327 -2.00 -12.00 0.22
N HIS A 328 -1.01 -12.68 0.81
CA HIS A 328 -0.24 -13.78 0.19
C HIS A 328 0.36 -13.43 -1.18
N GLN A 329 0.73 -12.16 -1.37
CA GLN A 329 1.30 -11.60 -2.59
C GLN A 329 2.66 -10.95 -2.33
N GLU A 330 3.35 -11.30 -1.25
CA GLU A 330 4.61 -10.67 -0.89
C GLU A 330 5.75 -11.13 -1.80
N ALA A 331 6.83 -10.34 -1.84
CA ALA A 331 8.01 -10.65 -2.64
C ALA A 331 8.77 -11.93 -2.21
N TRP A 332 8.34 -12.61 -1.13
CA TRP A 332 8.81 -13.95 -0.74
C TRP A 332 7.81 -15.08 -1.02
N ASP A 333 6.53 -14.76 -1.30
CA ASP A 333 5.46 -15.73 -1.61
C ASP A 333 5.49 -16.18 -3.08
N VAL A 334 6.15 -15.40 -3.95
CA VAL A 334 6.37 -15.69 -5.38
C VAL A 334 7.49 -16.73 -5.61
N GLY A 335 8.02 -16.81 -6.85
CA GLY A 335 9.15 -17.68 -7.21
C GLY A 335 10.47 -17.37 -6.48
N GLU A 336 11.56 -18.02 -6.89
CA GLU A 336 12.87 -17.90 -6.22
C GLU A 336 13.49 -16.50 -6.38
N VAL A 337 13.59 -15.72 -5.30
CA VAL A 337 14.11 -14.35 -5.37
C VAL A 337 15.58 -14.20 -4.96
N LEU A 338 16.32 -13.36 -5.69
CA LEU A 338 17.60 -12.80 -5.27
C LEU A 338 17.36 -11.50 -4.50
N VAL A 339 17.81 -11.48 -3.25
CA VAL A 339 17.84 -10.27 -2.42
C VAL A 339 19.25 -9.70 -2.39
N LYS A 340 19.39 -8.41 -2.69
CA LYS A 340 20.61 -7.62 -2.48
C LYS A 340 20.36 -6.55 -1.42
N ARG A 341 21.40 -6.19 -0.66
CA ARG A 341 21.31 -5.29 0.49
C ARG A 341 22.50 -4.34 0.52
N ALA A 342 22.23 -3.10 0.89
CA ALA A 342 23.19 -2.06 1.22
C ALA A 342 22.73 -1.37 2.53
N PRO A 343 23.49 -0.43 3.11
CA PRO A 343 23.00 0.37 4.23
C PRO A 343 21.69 1.08 3.84
N ARG A 344 20.64 0.91 4.65
CA ARG A 344 19.29 1.49 4.45
C ARG A 344 18.60 1.12 3.11
N VAL A 345 19.05 0.08 2.40
CA VAL A 345 18.43 -0.36 1.14
C VAL A 345 18.35 -1.89 1.03
N LEU A 346 17.17 -2.38 0.62
CA LEU A 346 16.93 -3.75 0.17
C LEU A 346 16.42 -3.75 -1.28
N VAL A 347 16.95 -4.63 -2.13
CA VAL A 347 16.48 -4.85 -3.50
C VAL A 347 16.12 -6.32 -3.69
N VAL A 348 14.95 -6.58 -4.27
CA VAL A 348 14.44 -7.92 -4.58
C VAL A 348 14.18 -8.04 -6.08
N VAL A 349 14.72 -9.08 -6.70
CA VAL A 349 14.50 -9.47 -8.11
C VAL A 349 14.45 -11.00 -8.20
N GLU A 350 14.13 -11.59 -9.35
CA GLU A 350 14.27 -13.03 -9.57
C GLU A 350 15.72 -13.52 -9.44
N THR A 351 15.88 -14.78 -9.04
CA THR A 351 17.18 -15.47 -9.08
C THR A 351 17.75 -15.46 -10.50
N GLY A 352 19.06 -15.21 -10.60
CA GLY A 352 19.77 -15.00 -11.88
C GLY A 352 19.97 -13.52 -12.25
N GLN A 353 19.10 -12.60 -11.80
CA GLN A 353 19.12 -11.19 -12.22
C GLN A 353 20.15 -10.31 -11.46
N THR A 354 21.37 -10.82 -11.23
CA THR A 354 22.41 -10.15 -10.42
C THR A 354 22.79 -8.75 -10.95
N LYS A 355 22.80 -8.56 -12.28
CA LYS A 355 23.10 -7.26 -12.91
C LYS A 355 22.01 -6.21 -12.62
N LEU A 356 20.73 -6.58 -12.76
CA LEU A 356 19.60 -5.69 -12.43
C LEU A 356 19.63 -5.33 -10.94
N ALA A 357 19.79 -6.33 -10.07
CA ALA A 357 19.86 -6.12 -8.62
C ALA A 357 20.96 -5.13 -8.22
N ALA A 358 22.15 -5.22 -8.81
CA ALA A 358 23.26 -4.31 -8.54
C ALA A 358 23.00 -2.87 -9.07
N SER A 359 22.39 -2.75 -10.26
CA SER A 359 22.00 -1.45 -10.83
C SER A 359 20.95 -0.76 -9.95
N LEU A 360 19.88 -1.46 -9.60
CA LEU A 360 18.82 -0.94 -8.72
C LEU A 360 19.35 -0.61 -7.33
N LEU A 361 20.25 -1.42 -6.75
CA LEU A 361 20.84 -1.16 -5.43
C LEU A 361 21.64 0.15 -5.41
N THR A 362 22.34 0.44 -6.51
CA THR A 362 23.10 1.69 -6.68
C THR A 362 22.16 2.89 -6.81
N LYS A 363 21.15 2.79 -7.70
CA LYS A 363 20.15 3.85 -7.91
C LYS A 363 19.35 4.15 -6.65
N ALA A 364 18.90 3.11 -5.94
CA ALA A 364 18.20 3.21 -4.67
C ALA A 364 19.09 3.82 -3.57
N GLY A 365 20.37 3.48 -3.51
CA GLY A 365 21.32 4.11 -2.59
C GLY A 365 21.44 5.63 -2.81
N SER A 366 21.56 6.06 -4.06
CA SER A 366 21.56 7.48 -4.43
C SER A 366 20.24 8.17 -4.10
N ALA A 367 19.11 7.51 -4.37
CA ALA A 367 17.78 8.02 -4.05
C ALA A 367 17.57 8.19 -2.53
N VAL A 368 17.93 7.19 -1.71
CA VAL A 368 17.85 7.30 -0.24
C VAL A 368 18.71 8.44 0.27
N LYS A 369 19.94 8.59 -0.26
CA LYS A 369 20.83 9.71 0.08
C LYS A 369 20.22 11.06 -0.29
N ALA A 370 19.58 11.17 -1.46
CA ALA A 370 18.94 12.40 -1.93
C ALA A 370 17.75 12.79 -1.06
N VAL A 371 16.79 11.88 -0.83
CA VAL A 371 15.62 12.13 0.02
C VAL A 371 16.06 12.46 1.46
N SER A 372 17.02 11.70 2.03
CA SER A 372 17.52 11.96 3.39
C SER A 372 18.16 13.34 3.56
N LYS A 373 18.81 13.86 2.51
CA LYS A 373 19.52 15.14 2.54
C LYS A 373 18.58 16.32 2.25
N SER A 374 17.63 16.13 1.35
CA SER A 374 16.94 17.24 0.67
C SER A 374 15.44 17.30 0.97
N TRP A 375 14.82 16.25 1.52
CA TRP A 375 13.45 16.33 2.03
C TRP A 375 13.44 17.16 3.34
N PRO A 376 12.71 18.29 3.42
CA PRO A 376 12.78 19.18 4.58
C PRO A 376 12.30 18.53 5.89
N GLY A 377 11.51 17.45 5.80
CA GLY A 377 11.00 16.72 6.96
C GLY A 377 12.01 15.77 7.61
N GLY A 378 13.21 15.65 7.04
CA GLY A 378 14.33 14.87 7.61
C GLY A 378 14.08 13.36 7.64
N TRP A 379 14.34 12.68 6.52
CA TRP A 379 14.11 11.24 6.43
C TRP A 379 15.33 10.38 6.80
N THR A 380 15.18 9.57 7.85
CA THR A 380 16.20 8.61 8.32
C THR A 380 15.83 7.14 8.06
N GLY A 381 14.68 6.87 7.44
CA GLY A 381 14.16 5.53 7.12
C GLY A 381 14.93 4.79 6.02
N SER A 382 14.38 3.70 5.49
CA SER A 382 15.07 2.84 4.51
C SER A 382 14.22 2.57 3.28
N GLY A 383 14.86 2.25 2.16
CA GLY A 383 14.18 1.89 0.92
C GLY A 383 14.12 0.38 0.70
N VAL A 384 12.94 -0.15 0.38
CA VAL A 384 12.78 -1.48 -0.22
C VAL A 384 12.33 -1.30 -1.67
N VAL A 385 13.00 -1.98 -2.59
CA VAL A 385 12.68 -1.98 -4.03
C VAL A 385 12.47 -3.41 -4.51
N ILE A 386 11.29 -3.68 -5.05
CA ILE A 386 10.87 -5.00 -5.55
C ILE A 386 10.67 -4.87 -7.06
N ALA A 387 11.48 -5.59 -7.86
CA ALA A 387 11.46 -5.52 -9.32
C ALA A 387 11.32 -6.93 -9.92
N LEU A 388 10.15 -7.50 -9.71
CA LEU A 388 9.77 -8.84 -10.17
C LEU A 388 9.10 -8.80 -11.55
N ASP A 389 8.93 -9.96 -12.17
CA ASP A 389 8.16 -10.17 -13.40
C ASP A 389 6.65 -10.33 -13.14
N ASP A 390 6.27 -10.68 -11.91
CA ASP A 390 4.87 -10.76 -11.51
C ASP A 390 4.22 -9.35 -11.53
N LYS A 391 3.03 -9.28 -12.13
CA LYS A 391 2.25 -8.04 -12.24
C LYS A 391 1.48 -7.73 -10.96
N VAL A 392 1.29 -8.70 -10.06
CA VAL A 392 0.54 -8.53 -8.80
C VAL A 392 1.44 -8.88 -7.62
N VAL A 393 1.99 -7.86 -6.97
CA VAL A 393 2.87 -8.02 -5.81
C VAL A 393 2.48 -7.01 -4.74
N ARG A 394 2.23 -7.48 -3.52
CA ARG A 394 1.92 -6.66 -2.34
C ARG A 394 0.81 -5.63 -2.57
N GLY A 395 -0.21 -6.01 -3.35
CA GLY A 395 -1.35 -5.17 -3.68
C GLY A 395 -1.13 -4.17 -4.82
N ALA A 396 0.12 -3.97 -5.30
CA ALA A 396 0.34 -3.41 -6.63
C ALA A 396 -0.22 -4.36 -7.68
N ASP A 397 -0.71 -3.80 -8.80
CA ASP A 397 -1.37 -4.54 -9.86
C ASP A 397 -1.14 -3.83 -11.19
N TYR A 398 -0.32 -4.44 -12.04
CA TYR A 398 -0.01 -3.98 -13.38
C TYR A 398 -0.69 -4.85 -14.45
N THR A 399 -1.75 -5.60 -14.09
CA THR A 399 -2.47 -6.49 -15.02
C THR A 399 -3.33 -5.74 -16.02
N LEU A 400 -4.01 -4.67 -15.57
CA LEU A 400 -4.86 -3.84 -16.42
C LEU A 400 -4.06 -2.65 -16.98
N PRO A 401 -4.21 -2.34 -18.27
CA PRO A 401 -4.07 -0.96 -18.75
C PRO A 401 -5.26 -0.19 -18.17
N LYS A 402 -5.00 0.55 -17.10
CA LYS A 402 -5.90 1.58 -16.57
C LYS A 402 -5.07 2.83 -16.31
N ASN A 403 -5.56 3.95 -16.85
CA ASN A 403 -5.01 5.31 -16.78
C ASN A 403 -4.25 5.55 -15.47
N ALA A 404 -2.98 5.96 -15.59
CA ALA A 404 -1.80 5.43 -14.84
C ALA A 404 -1.03 4.28 -15.55
N GLU A 405 -1.26 4.06 -16.86
CA GLU A 405 -0.69 2.94 -17.62
C GLU A 405 0.85 2.89 -17.71
N ASP A 406 1.52 4.02 -17.49
CA ASP A 406 2.97 4.20 -17.57
C ASP A 406 3.68 4.30 -16.21
N ALA A 407 2.98 4.12 -15.08
CA ALA A 407 3.59 4.17 -13.75
C ALA A 407 4.82 3.25 -13.68
N LEU A 408 6.00 3.85 -13.54
CA LEU A 408 7.29 3.13 -13.57
C LEU A 408 7.44 2.26 -12.31
N ALA A 409 6.93 2.75 -11.18
CA ALA A 409 6.90 2.09 -9.89
C ALA A 409 5.66 2.53 -9.09
N MET A 410 5.52 2.02 -7.88
CA MET A 410 4.49 2.38 -6.91
C MET A 410 4.95 2.08 -5.47
N ALA A 411 4.88 3.08 -4.59
CA ALA A 411 4.98 2.89 -3.15
C ALA A 411 3.73 2.18 -2.58
N THR A 412 3.87 0.89 -2.28
CA THR A 412 2.85 0.03 -1.65
C THR A 412 2.94 0.07 -0.13
N TRP A 413 1.80 0.07 0.56
CA TRP A 413 1.81 0.28 2.02
C TRP A 413 2.39 -0.90 2.81
N VAL A 414 3.00 -0.55 3.95
CA VAL A 414 3.42 -1.48 5.00
C VAL A 414 2.54 -1.23 6.21
N TYR A 415 1.83 -2.26 6.66
CA TYR A 415 0.85 -2.15 7.74
C TYR A 415 1.48 -2.40 9.10
N ARG A 416 1.13 -1.57 10.10
CA ARG A 416 1.33 -1.87 11.53
C ARG A 416 0.21 -2.77 12.07
N SER A 417 -1.02 -2.48 11.65
CA SER A 417 -2.22 -3.29 11.88
C SER A 417 -2.90 -3.52 10.54
N LEU A 418 -3.40 -4.74 10.35
CA LEU A 418 -4.08 -5.12 9.11
C LEU A 418 -5.44 -4.39 9.01
N PRO A 419 -5.94 -4.15 7.78
CA PRO A 419 -7.31 -3.68 7.58
C PRO A 419 -8.31 -4.55 8.35
N GLY A 420 -9.16 -3.92 9.16
CA GLY A 420 -10.14 -4.58 10.02
C GLY A 420 -9.67 -4.90 11.45
N GLU A 421 -8.39 -4.76 11.80
CA GLU A 421 -7.91 -5.04 13.18
C GLU A 421 -8.23 -3.89 14.17
N VAL A 422 -7.99 -2.64 13.76
CA VAL A 422 -8.23 -1.43 14.60
C VAL A 422 -9.09 -0.38 13.90
N SER A 423 -9.14 -0.43 12.57
CA SER A 423 -9.94 0.42 11.70
C SER A 423 -10.18 -0.30 10.38
N GLY A 424 -11.18 0.12 9.59
CA GLY A 424 -11.48 -0.50 8.29
C GLY A 424 -10.31 -0.43 7.29
N VAL A 425 -9.37 0.51 7.45
CA VAL A 425 -8.21 0.70 6.57
C VAL A 425 -6.88 0.22 7.15
N GLY A 426 -6.82 -0.10 8.43
CA GLY A 426 -5.59 -0.45 9.17
C GLY A 426 -4.68 0.76 9.42
N GLU A 427 -3.63 0.56 10.21
CA GLU A 427 -2.57 1.56 10.43
C GLU A 427 -1.39 1.31 9.49
N ARG A 428 -0.89 2.36 8.84
CA ARG A 428 0.34 2.32 8.03
C ARG A 428 1.55 2.59 8.92
N THR A 429 2.69 2.00 8.57
CA THR A 429 3.97 2.30 9.23
C THR A 429 5.10 2.66 8.31
N ASP A 430 5.03 2.26 7.04
CA ASP A 430 6.06 2.50 6.03
C ASP A 430 5.47 2.24 4.62
N SER A 431 6.28 2.33 3.56
CA SER A 431 5.92 1.83 2.22
C SER A 431 7.11 1.12 1.54
N TYR A 432 6.84 0.13 0.69
CA TYR A 432 7.82 -0.55 -0.16
C TYR A 432 7.55 -0.21 -1.64
N VAL A 433 8.61 0.06 -2.39
CA VAL A 433 8.52 0.41 -3.81
C VAL A 433 8.45 -0.87 -4.64
N VAL A 434 7.33 -1.08 -5.34
CA VAL A 434 7.19 -2.12 -6.36
C VAL A 434 7.40 -1.48 -7.72
N ILE A 435 8.30 -2.02 -8.54
CA ILE A 435 8.57 -1.56 -9.90
C ILE A 435 7.65 -2.32 -10.87
N ASN A 436 7.07 -1.60 -11.82
CA ASN A 436 6.28 -2.19 -12.89
C ASN A 436 7.17 -3.13 -13.75
N PRO A 437 6.79 -4.42 -13.91
CA PRO A 437 7.59 -5.40 -14.67
C PRO A 437 8.01 -4.91 -16.07
N ARG A 438 7.14 -4.14 -16.73
CA ARG A 438 7.36 -3.58 -18.09
C ARG A 438 8.43 -2.49 -18.14
N ASN A 439 8.76 -1.88 -16.99
CA ASN A 439 9.59 -0.68 -16.89
C ASN A 439 10.88 -0.87 -16.07
N ARG A 440 11.24 -2.10 -15.67
CA ARG A 440 12.42 -2.40 -14.83
C ARG A 440 13.74 -1.82 -15.34
N SER A 441 13.93 -1.70 -16.65
CA SER A 441 15.11 -1.10 -17.27
C SER A 441 15.11 0.44 -17.29
N LYS A 442 13.93 1.07 -17.25
CA LYS A 442 13.74 2.53 -17.33
C LYS A 442 13.95 3.26 -16.00
N ILE A 443 13.88 2.54 -14.88
CA ILE A 443 14.02 3.12 -13.53
C ILE A 443 15.39 3.76 -13.34
N ASP A 444 15.43 5.03 -12.92
CA ASP A 444 16.64 5.74 -12.51
C ASP A 444 16.62 6.10 -11.01
N ALA A 445 17.55 6.96 -10.57
CA ALA A 445 17.61 7.40 -9.18
C ALA A 445 16.60 8.51 -8.83
N ARG A 446 16.07 9.25 -9.81
CA ARG A 446 15.04 10.29 -9.60
C ARG A 446 13.68 9.65 -9.41
N THR A 447 13.30 8.70 -10.25
CA THR A 447 12.07 7.91 -10.06
C THR A 447 12.08 7.23 -8.69
N LEU A 448 13.20 6.64 -8.27
CA LEU A 448 13.29 6.05 -6.93
C LEU A 448 13.27 7.10 -5.80
N ALA A 449 13.70 8.34 -6.04
CA ALA A 449 13.59 9.42 -5.05
C ALA A 449 12.17 9.96 -4.92
N HIS A 450 11.40 10.01 -6.03
CA HIS A 450 9.95 10.24 -6.02
C HIS A 450 9.26 9.19 -5.13
N GLU A 451 9.44 7.91 -5.44
CA GLU A 451 8.84 6.81 -4.68
C GLU A 451 9.30 6.78 -3.21
N PHE A 452 10.59 7.03 -2.93
CA PHE A 452 11.07 7.14 -1.55
C PHE A 452 10.61 8.41 -0.82
N THR A 453 10.09 9.42 -1.52
CA THR A 453 9.37 10.52 -0.87
C THR A 453 8.03 10.03 -0.35
N HIS A 454 7.29 9.22 -1.11
CA HIS A 454 6.08 8.54 -0.61
C HIS A 454 6.38 7.60 0.57
N VAL A 455 7.52 6.91 0.56
CA VAL A 455 8.00 6.13 1.72
C VAL A 455 8.27 7.05 2.93
N ALA A 456 8.93 8.19 2.73
CA ALA A 456 9.24 9.15 3.79
C ALA A 456 8.00 9.81 4.41
N THR A 457 6.93 10.02 3.63
CA THR A 457 5.69 10.69 4.08
C THR A 457 4.57 9.72 4.45
N ALA A 458 4.70 8.41 4.17
CA ALA A 458 3.73 7.39 4.55
C ALA A 458 3.29 7.41 6.03
N PRO A 459 4.15 7.73 7.02
CA PRO A 459 3.73 7.84 8.42
C PRO A 459 2.90 9.09 8.77
N TYR A 460 2.77 10.08 7.87
CA TYR A 460 2.10 11.35 8.18
C TYR A 460 0.56 11.21 8.23
N GLY A 461 -0.01 10.21 7.55
CA GLY A 461 -1.44 9.97 7.49
C GLY A 461 -1.94 9.72 6.07
N THR A 462 -3.24 9.87 5.84
CA THR A 462 -3.90 9.44 4.59
C THR A 462 -4.72 10.51 3.90
N PHE A 463 -4.90 11.68 4.51
CA PHE A 463 -5.89 12.68 4.06
C PHE A 463 -5.32 13.84 3.24
N ALA A 464 -3.99 13.93 3.09
CA ALA A 464 -3.36 15.01 2.35
C ALA A 464 -3.85 15.04 0.89
N PRO A 465 -4.15 16.23 0.33
CA PRO A 465 -4.63 16.36 -1.04
C PRO A 465 -3.59 15.82 -2.01
N ARG A 466 -4.06 15.20 -3.10
CA ARG A 466 -3.20 14.50 -4.07
C ARG A 466 -2.18 15.43 -4.71
N TRP A 467 -2.54 16.69 -4.95
CA TRP A 467 -1.60 17.68 -5.47
C TRP A 467 -0.41 17.94 -4.52
N LEU A 468 -0.60 17.82 -3.20
CA LEU A 468 0.49 17.99 -2.23
C LEU A 468 1.36 16.72 -2.17
N VAL A 469 0.72 15.55 -2.15
CA VAL A 469 1.40 14.23 -2.11
C VAL A 469 2.30 14.05 -3.34
N GLU A 470 1.72 14.14 -4.53
CA GLU A 470 2.47 13.93 -5.78
C GLU A 470 3.36 15.14 -6.11
N GLY A 471 2.93 16.36 -5.79
CA GLY A 471 3.74 17.56 -5.97
C GLY A 471 5.03 17.55 -5.14
N ALA A 472 4.97 17.06 -3.90
CA ALA A 472 6.14 16.91 -3.04
C ALA A 472 7.12 15.85 -3.57
N ALA A 473 6.60 14.70 -4.01
CA ALA A 473 7.41 13.65 -4.60
C ALA A 473 8.07 14.09 -5.93
N THR A 474 7.32 14.75 -6.83
CA THR A 474 7.86 15.35 -8.06
C THR A 474 8.85 16.46 -7.74
N TRP A 475 8.65 17.28 -6.71
CA TRP A 475 9.60 18.34 -6.35
C TRP A 475 10.98 17.78 -6.00
N VAL A 476 11.03 16.63 -5.31
CA VAL A 476 12.30 15.94 -5.02
C VAL A 476 13.01 15.46 -6.30
N GLU A 477 12.30 15.13 -7.38
CA GLU A 477 12.92 14.78 -8.67
C GLU A 477 13.71 15.95 -9.28
N PHE A 478 13.44 17.20 -8.91
CA PHE A 478 14.16 18.38 -9.38
C PHE A 478 15.28 18.84 -8.44
N LEU A 479 15.66 18.03 -7.45
CA LEU A 479 16.78 18.34 -6.56
C LEU A 479 18.12 17.80 -7.09
N PRO A 480 19.26 18.43 -6.71
CA PRO A 480 20.58 17.91 -7.05
C PRO A 480 20.82 16.51 -6.46
N MET A 481 21.20 15.56 -7.32
CA MET A 481 21.55 14.18 -6.98
C MET A 481 22.91 13.84 -7.57
N ASP A 482 23.54 12.75 -7.11
CA ASP A 482 24.83 12.31 -7.63
C ASP A 482 24.75 12.06 -9.16
N GLY A 483 25.62 12.72 -9.93
CA GLY A 483 25.61 12.66 -11.40
C GLY A 483 24.71 13.69 -12.10
N ALA A 484 23.97 14.53 -11.37
CA ALA A 484 23.16 15.60 -11.94
C ALA A 484 24.01 16.65 -12.68
N ARG A 485 23.57 17.01 -13.89
CA ARG A 485 23.90 18.28 -14.57
C ARG A 485 22.63 19.13 -14.61
N ASP A 486 22.70 20.35 -15.15
CA ASP A 486 21.61 21.35 -15.10
C ASP A 486 20.22 20.73 -15.29
N LEU A 487 19.34 20.96 -14.31
CA LEU A 487 18.00 20.39 -14.25
C LEU A 487 16.96 21.24 -14.98
N ALA A 488 17.40 22.32 -15.63
CA ALA A 488 16.58 23.21 -16.44
C ALA A 488 15.31 23.71 -15.72
N ILE A 489 15.38 23.87 -14.39
CA ILE A 489 14.22 24.17 -13.52
C ILE A 489 13.50 25.44 -13.97
N GLY A 490 14.24 26.45 -14.43
CA GLY A 490 13.67 27.67 -15.01
C GLY A 490 12.82 27.39 -16.26
N THR A 491 13.35 26.59 -17.20
CA THR A 491 12.65 26.16 -18.42
C THR A 491 11.43 25.29 -18.09
N TYR A 492 11.57 24.34 -17.16
CA TYR A 492 10.46 23.51 -16.71
C TYR A 492 9.35 24.35 -16.09
N ARG A 493 9.68 25.23 -15.13
CA ARG A 493 8.75 26.18 -14.49
C ARG A 493 8.01 27.03 -15.52
N GLN A 494 8.73 27.55 -16.53
CA GLN A 494 8.12 28.33 -17.61
C GLN A 494 7.20 27.48 -18.50
N THR A 495 7.57 26.23 -18.78
CA THR A 495 6.71 25.28 -19.50
C THR A 495 5.44 24.97 -18.71
N VAL A 496 5.52 24.75 -17.39
CA VAL A 496 4.32 24.52 -16.57
C VAL A 496 3.40 25.74 -16.57
N ARG A 497 3.95 26.94 -16.37
CA ARG A 497 3.19 28.19 -16.38
C ARG A 497 2.43 28.39 -17.70
N THR A 498 3.12 28.25 -18.83
CA THR A 498 2.56 28.53 -20.17
C THR A 498 1.70 27.41 -20.75
N LYS A 499 2.09 26.14 -20.58
CA LYS A 499 1.40 24.99 -21.20
C LYS A 499 0.22 24.49 -20.37
N TYR A 500 0.36 24.48 -19.04
CA TYR A 500 -0.58 23.84 -18.12
C TYR A 500 -1.37 24.85 -17.28
N LEU A 501 -0.70 25.72 -16.51
CA LEU A 501 -1.36 26.67 -15.61
C LEU A 501 -2.19 27.72 -16.37
N ALA A 502 -1.77 28.11 -17.57
CA ALA A 502 -2.55 28.99 -18.45
C ALA A 502 -3.97 28.44 -18.71
N LYS A 503 -4.11 27.12 -18.86
CA LYS A 503 -5.36 26.41 -19.20
C LYS A 503 -6.12 25.86 -17.98
N ALA A 504 -5.45 25.73 -16.83
CA ALA A 504 -6.04 25.24 -15.59
C ALA A 504 -7.06 26.25 -15.01
N LYS A 505 -8.01 25.72 -14.23
CA LYS A 505 -9.03 26.51 -13.49
C LYS A 505 -8.96 26.35 -11.96
N ALA A 506 -8.28 25.31 -11.50
CA ALA A 506 -8.03 24.96 -10.10
C ALA A 506 -6.77 24.08 -10.04
N LEU A 507 -6.34 23.69 -8.83
CA LEU A 507 -5.38 22.60 -8.67
C LEU A 507 -6.00 21.23 -9.05
N PRO A 508 -5.19 20.21 -9.34
CA PRO A 508 -5.68 18.87 -9.67
C PRO A 508 -6.45 18.24 -8.50
N ALA A 509 -7.71 17.90 -8.71
CA ALA A 509 -8.57 17.28 -7.69
C ALA A 509 -8.27 15.79 -7.51
N ASP A 510 -8.36 15.30 -6.27
CA ASP A 510 -8.01 13.92 -5.89
C ASP A 510 -8.69 12.85 -6.77
N ALA A 511 -9.99 13.03 -7.07
CA ALA A 511 -10.80 12.07 -7.82
C ALA A 511 -10.45 11.96 -9.32
N THR A 512 -9.85 13.01 -9.90
CA THR A 512 -9.53 13.07 -11.34
C THR A 512 -8.04 13.15 -11.64
N PHE A 513 -7.19 13.23 -10.61
CA PHE A 513 -5.74 13.44 -10.73
C PHE A 513 -5.07 12.57 -11.81
N PHE A 514 -5.30 11.26 -11.77
CA PHE A 514 -4.67 10.30 -12.67
C PHE A 514 -5.25 10.29 -14.09
N GLN A 515 -6.46 10.85 -14.30
CA GLN A 515 -7.11 10.93 -15.61
C GLN A 515 -6.34 11.84 -16.58
N ASP A 516 -5.58 12.82 -16.05
CA ASP A 516 -4.76 13.74 -16.84
C ASP A 516 -3.38 13.95 -16.20
N SER A 517 -2.71 12.84 -15.89
CA SER A 517 -1.39 12.82 -15.21
C SER A 517 -0.36 13.76 -15.88
N LEU A 518 -0.41 13.91 -17.21
CA LEU A 518 0.47 14.79 -18.00
C LEU A 518 0.36 16.28 -17.64
N LYS A 519 -0.73 16.69 -16.96
CA LYS A 519 -0.96 18.03 -16.44
C LYS A 519 -0.96 18.06 -14.91
N SER A 520 -1.48 17.01 -14.26
CA SER A 520 -1.62 16.94 -12.80
C SER A 520 -0.28 16.99 -12.08
N TYR A 521 0.72 16.19 -12.47
CA TYR A 521 2.04 16.22 -11.82
C TYR A 521 2.74 17.58 -11.99
N PRO A 522 2.87 18.17 -13.20
CA PRO A 522 3.50 19.48 -13.37
C PRO A 522 2.82 20.62 -12.59
N LEU A 523 1.48 20.67 -12.55
CA LEU A 523 0.75 21.70 -11.79
C LEU A 523 0.97 21.55 -10.28
N SER A 524 1.00 20.31 -9.80
CA SER A 524 1.26 19.95 -8.40
C SER A 524 2.68 20.30 -7.97
N TRP A 525 3.66 20.01 -8.83
CA TRP A 525 5.05 20.46 -8.66
C TRP A 525 5.14 21.97 -8.51
N LEU A 526 4.47 22.74 -9.40
CA LEU A 526 4.53 24.20 -9.38
C LEU A 526 3.88 24.80 -8.13
N ALA A 527 2.82 24.16 -7.61
CA ALA A 527 2.22 24.53 -6.33
C ALA A 527 3.21 24.36 -5.18
N VAL A 528 3.88 23.21 -5.09
CA VAL A 528 4.88 22.93 -4.04
C VAL A 528 6.13 23.80 -4.18
N ASP A 529 6.61 24.03 -5.40
CA ASP A 529 7.74 24.94 -5.70
C ASP A 529 7.44 26.37 -5.21
N LEU A 530 6.23 26.89 -5.46
CA LEU A 530 5.79 28.20 -4.96
C LEU A 530 5.68 28.24 -3.42
N LEU A 531 5.19 27.17 -2.79
CA LEU A 531 5.09 27.09 -1.32
C LEU A 531 6.49 27.11 -0.68
N ILE A 532 7.44 26.36 -1.23
CA ILE A 532 8.82 26.33 -0.74
C ILE A 532 9.52 27.67 -0.98
N GLU A 533 9.31 28.31 -2.14
CA GLU A 533 9.86 29.64 -2.45
C GLU A 533 9.37 30.72 -1.46
N ARG A 534 8.10 30.68 -1.07
CA ARG A 534 7.47 31.73 -0.24
C ARG A 534 7.52 31.48 1.27
N TYR A 535 7.33 30.24 1.70
CA TYR A 535 7.14 29.86 3.11
C TYR A 535 8.26 28.94 3.62
N GLY A 536 9.09 28.39 2.73
CA GLY A 536 10.20 27.49 3.09
C GLY A 536 9.76 26.04 3.31
N GLY A 537 10.75 25.14 3.28
CA GLY A 537 10.50 23.69 3.37
C GLY A 537 9.94 23.23 4.72
N THR A 538 10.27 23.90 5.82
CA THR A 538 9.73 23.57 7.15
C THR A 538 8.21 23.80 7.21
N GLU A 539 7.73 24.92 6.68
CA GLU A 539 6.30 25.23 6.68
C GLU A 539 5.50 24.26 5.80
N LEU A 540 6.03 23.93 4.61
CA LEU A 540 5.45 22.91 3.74
C LEU A 540 5.27 21.56 4.46
N VAL A 541 6.26 21.13 5.24
CA VAL A 541 6.20 19.83 5.93
C VAL A 541 5.21 19.86 7.08
N THR A 542 5.14 20.94 7.86
CA THR A 542 4.12 21.08 8.91
C THR A 542 2.72 21.05 8.31
N LEU A 543 2.50 21.82 7.23
CA LEU A 543 1.27 21.84 6.46
C LEU A 543 0.88 20.44 5.95
N TYR A 544 1.83 19.70 5.36
CA TYR A 544 1.59 18.34 4.87
C TYR A 544 1.29 17.38 6.03
N GLN A 545 2.01 17.44 7.14
CA GLN A 545 1.73 16.60 8.30
C GLN A 545 0.32 16.84 8.86
N GLU A 546 -0.12 18.10 9.02
CA GLU A 546 -1.47 18.38 9.50
C GLU A 546 -2.55 18.01 8.46
N MET A 547 -2.34 18.29 7.17
CA MET A 547 -3.25 17.84 6.11
C MET A 547 -3.36 16.31 6.03
N ALA A 548 -2.26 15.58 6.23
CA ALA A 548 -2.24 14.13 6.19
C ALA A 548 -3.01 13.51 7.37
N ALA A 549 -2.94 14.14 8.53
CA ALA A 549 -3.61 13.71 9.76
C ALA A 549 -5.08 14.14 9.86
N LEU A 550 -5.43 15.36 9.40
CA LEU A 550 -6.72 16.01 9.69
C LEU A 550 -7.47 16.53 8.44
N GLY A 551 -6.88 16.53 7.24
CA GLY A 551 -7.45 17.13 6.03
C GLY A 551 -8.50 16.28 5.31
N GLN A 552 -9.41 15.62 6.04
CA GLN A 552 -10.35 14.63 5.47
C GLN A 552 -11.35 15.24 4.48
N THR A 553 -11.79 16.48 4.72
CA THR A 553 -12.70 17.24 3.87
C THR A 553 -12.05 18.51 3.32
N GLN A 554 -12.62 19.09 2.26
CA GLN A 554 -12.15 20.36 1.70
C GLN A 554 -12.17 21.50 2.73
N ALA A 555 -13.19 21.54 3.59
CA ALA A 555 -13.31 22.57 4.62
C ALA A 555 -12.20 22.46 5.68
N GLU A 556 -11.77 21.24 6.04
CA GLU A 556 -10.64 21.02 6.94
C GLU A 556 -9.31 21.38 6.26
N ARG A 557 -9.13 21.01 4.98
CA ARG A 557 -7.95 21.40 4.19
C ARG A 557 -7.82 22.92 4.07
N ASP A 558 -8.92 23.61 3.77
CA ASP A 558 -8.92 25.08 3.68
C ASP A 558 -8.72 25.76 5.04
N ARG A 559 -9.24 25.20 6.14
CA ARG A 559 -8.91 25.65 7.51
C ARG A 559 -7.41 25.56 7.77
N ILE A 560 -6.79 24.41 7.52
CA ILE A 560 -5.36 24.17 7.72
C ILE A 560 -4.52 25.11 6.84
N MET A 561 -4.89 25.28 5.56
CA MET A 561 -4.23 26.23 4.65
C MET A 561 -4.32 27.69 5.15
N LEU A 562 -5.46 28.09 5.71
CA LEU A 562 -5.64 29.45 6.27
C LEU A 562 -4.78 29.67 7.52
N GLU A 563 -4.64 28.66 8.37
CA GLU A 563 -3.84 28.72 9.59
C GLU A 563 -2.33 28.81 9.30
N HIS A 564 -1.83 28.06 8.32
CA HIS A 564 -0.41 28.04 7.93
C HIS A 564 -0.01 29.16 6.94
N LEU A 565 -0.83 29.40 5.91
CA LEU A 565 -0.44 30.19 4.73
C LEU A 565 -1.22 31.50 4.58
N GLY A 566 -2.31 31.67 5.33
CA GLY A 566 -3.24 32.79 5.19
C GLY A 566 -4.11 32.76 3.93
N LEU A 567 -4.23 31.60 3.27
CA LEU A 567 -4.98 31.41 2.02
C LEU A 567 -5.69 30.05 1.99
N THR A 568 -6.68 29.87 1.13
CA THR A 568 -7.33 28.57 0.85
C THR A 568 -6.64 27.85 -0.31
N GLU A 569 -7.00 26.62 -0.63
CA GLU A 569 -6.50 25.93 -1.83
C GLU A 569 -6.83 26.71 -3.12
N ALA A 570 -8.04 27.27 -3.20
CA ALA A 570 -8.42 28.18 -4.27
C ALA A 570 -7.56 29.46 -4.27
N GLY A 571 -7.20 29.98 -3.09
CA GLY A 571 -6.28 31.10 -2.92
C GLY A 571 -4.86 30.80 -3.43
N LEU A 572 -4.34 29.60 -3.14
CA LEU A 572 -3.05 29.13 -3.68
C LEU A 572 -3.08 29.07 -5.22
N PHE A 573 -4.18 28.59 -5.80
CA PHE A 573 -4.34 28.59 -7.25
C PHE A 573 -4.34 30.00 -7.85
N GLN A 574 -5.01 30.97 -7.22
CA GLN A 574 -4.93 32.38 -7.67
C GLN A 574 -3.54 32.98 -7.49
N ALA A 575 -2.82 32.65 -6.41
CA ALA A 575 -1.44 33.07 -6.20
C ALA A 575 -0.50 32.54 -7.28
N LEU A 576 -0.69 31.29 -7.74
CA LEU A 576 0.01 30.71 -8.88
C LEU A 576 -0.28 31.48 -10.18
N LYS A 577 -1.55 31.80 -10.47
CA LYS A 577 -1.94 32.57 -11.67
C LYS A 577 -1.35 33.98 -11.65
N ALA A 578 -1.35 34.66 -10.50
CA ALA A 578 -0.73 35.98 -10.34
C ALA A 578 0.81 35.92 -10.52
N ALA A 579 1.48 34.93 -9.93
CA ALA A 579 2.93 34.73 -10.05
C ALA A 579 3.41 34.29 -11.44
N ALA A 580 2.48 33.98 -12.37
CA ALA A 580 2.76 33.69 -13.77
C ALA A 580 2.39 34.86 -14.72
N ALA A 581 1.78 35.93 -14.19
CA ALA A 581 1.43 37.15 -14.93
C ALA A 581 2.34 38.35 -14.59
N ALA A 582 3.11 38.24 -13.50
CA ALA A 582 4.24 39.09 -13.15
C ALA A 582 5.55 38.52 -13.73
#